data_AF-A0A4Y9ZNW4-F1
#
_entry.id   AF-A0A4Y9ZNW4-F1
#
_cell.length_a   1.000
_cell.length_b   1.000
_cell.length_c   1.000
_cell.angle_alpha   90.00
_cell.angle_beta   90.00
_cell.angle_gamma   90.00
#
_symmetry.space_group_name_H-M   'P 1'
#
loop_
_entity.id
_entity.type
_entity.pdbx_description
1 polymer ?
#
loop_
_entity_poly.entity_id
_entity_poly.type
_entity_poly.pdbx_seq_one_letter_code
_entity_poly.pdbx_strand_id
1 'polypeptide(L)'
;MDPARASSTRLRLGRRQRRAQARHAPPHARLVRALDLKPQPLALQCLRLHPDHLAAQPTQCAHKVAERAVLEVLRRVKQALHGSEHIFRLEVLLTAGAAALLDEVNRLRFKRGMDPLGAGVKGDVLLEGALVQVRVCLVGRGAPDDLAVVYAVGDEEALQWKNAAAQRKKTGNGMAVDNPPDETELSSIVPPPEKIVGYVTSGNFSLSLGQGHAIAALPLAKYFELQQQDERLSLGGPMIKVRDRHETICRAARISLV
;
A
#
# COMPACT_ATOMS: atom_id res chain seq x y z
N MET A 1 20.36 -24.17 -64.38
CA MET A 1 21.36 -25.20 -64.05
C MET A 1 22.69 -24.46 -63.97
N ASP A 2 23.37 -24.30 -62.83
CA ASP A 2 23.65 -25.24 -61.75
C ASP A 2 23.74 -24.53 -60.38
N PRO A 3 23.17 -25.08 -59.28
CA PRO A 3 23.18 -24.49 -57.95
C PRO A 3 24.23 -25.17 -57.05
N ALA A 4 25.48 -24.72 -57.07
CA ALA A 4 26.50 -25.27 -56.16
C ALA A 4 27.65 -24.30 -55.91
N ARG A 5 27.50 -23.37 -54.96
CA ARG A 5 28.57 -22.77 -54.12
C ARG A 5 28.05 -21.56 -53.33
N ALA A 6 27.34 -21.80 -52.22
CA ALA A 6 27.07 -20.75 -51.24
C ALA A 6 26.77 -21.31 -49.83
N SER A 7 27.60 -22.24 -49.34
CA SER A 7 27.39 -22.85 -48.02
C SER A 7 28.71 -23.14 -47.30
N SER A 8 29.49 -22.11 -46.93
CA SER A 8 30.62 -22.33 -46.00
C SER A 8 31.13 -21.06 -45.30
N THR A 9 30.25 -20.26 -44.69
CA THR A 9 30.71 -19.14 -43.83
C THR A 9 29.78 -18.81 -42.67
N ARG A 10 29.07 -19.80 -42.12
CA ARG A 10 28.11 -19.61 -41.02
C ARG A 10 28.34 -20.52 -39.81
N LEU A 11 29.60 -20.79 -39.45
CA LEU A 11 29.90 -21.70 -38.32
C LEU A 11 31.08 -21.28 -37.42
N ARG A 12 31.42 -19.97 -37.35
CA ARG A 12 32.48 -19.47 -36.43
C ARG A 12 32.16 -18.19 -35.64
N LEU A 13 30.89 -17.91 -35.35
CA LEU A 13 30.52 -16.82 -34.43
C LEU A 13 29.68 -17.27 -33.20
N GLY A 14 29.31 -18.55 -33.12
CA GLY A 14 28.39 -19.04 -32.07
C GLY A 14 28.99 -19.47 -30.72
N ARG A 15 30.32 -19.41 -30.53
CA ARG A 15 30.97 -19.96 -29.30
C ARG A 15 31.66 -18.95 -28.37
N ARG A 16 31.75 -17.66 -28.73
CA ARG A 16 32.32 -16.64 -27.83
C ARG A 16 31.28 -15.85 -27.01
N GLN A 17 30.00 -15.87 -27.37
CA GLN A 17 28.97 -15.12 -26.62
C GLN A 17 28.39 -15.84 -25.40
N ARG A 18 28.66 -17.15 -25.20
CA ARG A 18 28.12 -17.91 -24.05
C ARG A 18 29.00 -17.90 -22.78
N ARG A 19 30.18 -17.25 -22.80
CA ARG A 19 31.05 -17.14 -21.60
C ARG A 19 31.00 -15.77 -20.90
N ALA A 20 30.29 -14.78 -21.45
CA ALA A 20 30.14 -13.47 -20.82
C ALA A 20 28.86 -13.33 -19.95
N GLN A 21 27.93 -14.29 -19.98
CA GLN A 21 26.66 -14.20 -19.25
C GLN A 21 26.63 -14.93 -17.89
N ALA A 22 27.76 -15.46 -17.40
CA ALA A 22 27.82 -16.23 -16.15
C ALA A 22 28.40 -15.47 -14.94
N ARG A 23 28.48 -14.12 -14.97
CA ARG A 23 29.10 -13.32 -13.88
C ARG A 23 28.20 -12.27 -13.20
N HIS A 24 26.92 -12.18 -13.53
CA HIS A 24 25.99 -11.34 -12.78
C HIS A 24 24.72 -12.11 -12.42
N ALA A 25 24.80 -12.90 -11.35
CA ALA A 25 23.64 -13.39 -10.62
C ALA A 25 23.42 -12.50 -9.39
N PRO A 26 22.24 -11.89 -9.20
CA PRO A 26 21.93 -11.09 -8.01
C PRO A 26 21.73 -11.96 -6.75
N PRO A 27 22.05 -11.46 -5.54
CA PRO A 27 22.15 -12.26 -4.31
C PRO A 27 20.82 -12.67 -3.64
N HIS A 28 19.66 -12.61 -4.31
CA HIS A 28 18.36 -12.85 -3.65
C HIS A 28 17.82 -14.29 -3.74
N ALA A 29 18.56 -15.24 -4.34
CA ALA A 29 18.11 -16.63 -4.50
C ALA A 29 18.57 -17.57 -3.36
N ARG A 30 18.57 -17.12 -2.10
CA ARG A 30 18.95 -17.95 -0.94
C ARG A 30 17.97 -17.96 0.24
N LEU A 31 16.72 -17.57 0.03
CA LEU A 31 15.71 -17.44 1.10
C LEU A 31 14.38 -18.16 0.81
N VAL A 32 14.42 -19.33 0.16
CA VAL A 32 13.23 -20.19 -0.05
C VAL A 32 13.46 -21.60 0.50
N ARG A 33 14.02 -21.73 1.72
CA ARG A 33 14.21 -23.04 2.36
C ARG A 33 14.02 -23.07 3.88
N ALA A 34 13.29 -22.12 4.46
CA ALA A 34 13.07 -22.08 5.90
C ALA A 34 11.70 -21.52 6.29
N LEU A 35 10.61 -22.07 5.75
CA LEU A 35 9.26 -21.94 6.33
C LEU A 35 8.50 -23.25 6.12
N ASP A 36 8.99 -24.31 6.77
CA ASP A 36 8.22 -25.52 7.03
C ASP A 36 7.67 -25.39 8.46
N LEU A 37 6.57 -24.64 8.60
CA LEU A 37 5.87 -24.49 9.87
C LEU A 37 4.72 -25.49 9.91
N LYS A 38 4.96 -26.61 10.60
CA LYS A 38 3.90 -27.53 11.03
C LYS A 38 2.89 -26.78 11.91
N PRO A 39 1.58 -26.92 11.70
CA PRO A 39 0.58 -26.43 12.64
C PRO A 39 0.64 -27.28 13.92
N GLN A 40 0.92 -26.65 15.06
CA GLN A 40 0.69 -27.28 16.37
C GLN A 40 -0.79 -27.10 16.76
N PRO A 41 -1.49 -28.16 17.16
CA PRO A 41 -2.81 -28.04 17.76
C PRO A 41 -2.65 -27.59 19.22
N LEU A 42 -2.98 -26.34 19.52
CA LEU A 42 -3.15 -25.91 20.91
C LEU A 42 -4.44 -26.52 21.45
N ALA A 43 -4.23 -27.55 22.25
CA ALA A 43 -5.26 -28.27 22.98
C ALA A 43 -6.05 -27.31 23.89
N LEU A 44 -7.37 -27.42 23.76
CA LEU A 44 -8.35 -27.10 24.79
C LEU A 44 -7.91 -27.68 26.13
N GLN A 45 -7.53 -26.81 27.06
CA GLN A 45 -7.50 -27.15 28.48
C GLN A 45 -8.43 -26.20 29.22
N CYS A 46 -9.72 -26.56 29.20
CA CYS A 46 -10.73 -26.07 30.11
C CYS A 46 -10.42 -26.59 31.51
N LEU A 47 -9.74 -25.78 32.33
CA LEU A 47 -9.66 -26.02 33.77
C LEU A 47 -10.78 -25.24 34.46
N ARG A 48 -11.67 -26.02 35.08
CA ARG A 48 -12.77 -25.63 35.95
C ARG A 48 -12.27 -24.64 37.00
N LEU A 49 -12.87 -23.45 37.04
CA LEU A 49 -12.81 -22.57 38.21
C LEU A 49 -14.20 -22.49 38.83
N HIS A 50 -14.20 -22.76 40.13
CA HIS A 50 -15.33 -22.65 41.05
C HIS A 50 -15.99 -21.27 40.95
N PRO A 51 -17.34 -21.19 40.95
CA PRO A 51 -18.00 -19.96 41.32
C PRO A 51 -17.89 -19.85 42.84
N ASP A 52 -17.57 -18.65 43.32
CA ASP A 52 -17.72 -18.15 44.70
C ASP A 52 -16.43 -17.51 45.19
N HIS A 53 -16.13 -16.33 44.63
CA HIS A 53 -15.52 -15.23 45.36
C HIS A 53 -15.61 -13.93 44.54
N LEU A 54 -16.54 -13.07 44.97
CA LEU A 54 -16.42 -11.61 45.11
C LEU A 54 -15.54 -10.83 44.11
N ALA A 55 -16.22 -10.01 43.30
CA ALA A 55 -15.96 -8.58 43.09
C ALA A 55 -14.49 -8.11 43.17
N ALA A 56 -13.80 -8.08 42.03
CA ALA A 56 -12.74 -7.10 41.73
C ALA A 56 -12.53 -6.97 40.22
N GLN A 57 -12.65 -5.73 39.75
CA GLN A 57 -12.44 -5.19 38.39
C GLN A 57 -11.65 -6.06 37.37
N PRO A 58 -12.29 -6.51 36.25
CA PRO A 58 -11.58 -7.13 35.15
C PRO A 58 -11.60 -6.23 33.91
N THR A 59 -10.83 -5.14 33.88
CA THR A 59 -10.66 -4.36 32.62
C THR A 59 -9.22 -3.92 32.35
N GLN A 60 -8.31 -3.89 33.32
CA GLN A 60 -6.94 -3.39 33.07
C GLN A 60 -5.94 -4.43 32.52
N CYS A 61 -6.12 -5.73 32.77
CA CYS A 61 -5.15 -6.74 32.31
C CYS A 61 -5.34 -7.14 30.85
N ALA A 62 -6.57 -7.17 30.33
CA ALA A 62 -6.83 -7.54 28.93
C ALA A 62 -6.26 -6.49 27.95
N HIS A 63 -6.33 -5.21 28.31
CA HIS A 63 -5.83 -4.12 27.47
C HIS A 63 -4.30 -4.14 27.33
N LYS A 64 -3.58 -4.39 28.43
CA LYS A 64 -2.10 -4.45 28.44
C LYS A 64 -1.55 -5.65 27.67
N VAL A 65 -2.28 -6.77 27.63
CA VAL A 65 -1.87 -7.97 26.87
C VAL A 65 -2.08 -7.74 25.36
N ALA A 66 -3.19 -7.10 24.96
CA ALA A 66 -3.44 -6.72 23.58
C ALA A 66 -2.40 -5.71 23.06
N GLU A 67 -2.07 -4.69 23.88
CA GLU A 67 -1.07 -3.67 23.54
C GLU A 67 0.33 -4.26 23.33
N ARG A 68 0.73 -5.24 24.15
CA ARG A 68 2.01 -5.95 24.00
C ARG A 68 2.06 -6.81 22.73
N ALA A 69 0.96 -7.47 22.39
CA ALA A 69 0.89 -8.29 21.17
C ALA A 69 0.97 -7.42 19.91
N VAL A 70 0.30 -6.27 19.92
CA VAL A 70 0.35 -5.29 18.83
C VAL A 70 1.77 -4.71 18.67
N LEU A 71 2.43 -4.32 19.76
CA LEU A 71 3.80 -3.81 19.72
C LEU A 71 4.82 -4.83 19.20
N GLU A 72 4.65 -6.12 19.51
CA GLU A 72 5.56 -7.18 19.06
C GLU A 72 5.39 -7.46 17.56
N VAL A 73 4.16 -7.45 17.05
CA VAL A 73 3.87 -7.55 15.61
C VAL A 73 4.47 -6.35 14.88
N LEU A 74 4.27 -5.14 15.39
CA LEU A 74 4.79 -3.91 14.80
C LEU A 74 6.33 -3.86 14.81
N ARG A 75 6.98 -4.41 15.84
CA ARG A 75 8.44 -4.55 15.90
C ARG A 75 8.97 -5.47 14.80
N ARG A 76 8.27 -6.58 14.51
CA ARG A 76 8.65 -7.53 13.46
C ARG A 76 8.44 -6.95 12.05
N VAL A 77 7.35 -6.21 11.85
CA VAL A 77 7.06 -5.51 10.59
C VAL A 77 8.08 -4.38 10.37
N LYS A 78 8.49 -3.66 11.43
CA LYS A 78 9.55 -2.64 11.39
C LYS A 78 10.92 -3.22 11.00
N GLN A 79 11.26 -4.40 11.49
CA GLN A 79 12.53 -5.05 11.14
C GLN A 79 12.55 -5.57 9.70
N ALA A 80 11.40 -5.96 9.15
CA ALA A 80 11.27 -6.43 7.77
C ALA A 80 11.38 -5.28 6.73
N LEU A 81 11.08 -4.04 7.12
CA LEU A 81 10.98 -2.89 6.23
C LEU A 81 12.00 -1.80 6.60
N HIS A 82 13.29 -2.10 6.41
CA HIS A 82 14.37 -1.13 6.56
C HIS A 82 14.30 -0.07 5.45
N GLY A 83 13.74 1.12 5.74
CA GLY A 83 13.81 2.23 4.79
C GLY A 83 13.21 3.58 5.19
N SER A 84 12.31 3.66 6.18
CA SER A 84 11.72 4.95 6.58
C SER A 84 11.23 4.93 8.04
N GLU A 85 12.02 5.53 8.94
CA GLU A 85 11.70 5.60 10.38
C GLU A 85 10.50 6.51 10.70
N HIS A 86 10.12 7.41 9.79
CA HIS A 86 9.03 8.36 10.02
C HIS A 86 7.65 7.81 9.64
N ILE A 87 7.58 6.99 8.58
CA ILE A 87 6.31 6.41 8.11
C ILE A 87 5.80 5.34 9.09
N PHE A 88 6.72 4.56 9.68
CA PHE A 88 6.37 3.50 10.64
C PHE A 88 5.80 4.02 11.96
N ARG A 89 6.16 5.23 12.40
CA ARG A 89 5.66 5.76 13.68
C ARG A 89 4.18 6.06 13.61
N LEU A 90 3.67 6.62 12.50
CA LEU A 90 2.24 6.92 12.37
C LEU A 90 1.40 5.64 12.38
N GLU A 91 1.81 4.61 11.64
CA GLU A 91 1.07 3.35 11.51
C GLU A 91 0.88 2.65 12.87
N VAL A 92 1.91 2.69 13.73
CA VAL A 92 1.91 2.18 15.11
C VAL A 92 1.07 3.06 16.06
N LEU A 93 1.18 4.38 15.92
CA LEU A 93 0.50 5.34 16.79
C LEU A 93 -1.02 5.36 16.57
N LEU A 94 -1.47 5.00 15.38
CA LEU A 94 -2.87 5.10 14.99
C LEU A 94 -3.62 3.76 15.15
N THR A 95 -2.92 2.62 15.11
CA THR A 95 -3.45 1.36 15.63
C THR A 95 -3.66 1.38 17.14
N ALA A 96 -2.91 2.22 17.86
CA ALA A 96 -3.10 2.46 19.30
C ALA A 96 -4.31 3.35 19.64
N GLY A 97 -5.00 3.91 18.64
CA GLY A 97 -6.27 4.63 18.78
C GLY A 97 -6.14 6.15 18.99
N ALA A 98 -7.30 6.79 19.13
CA ALA A 98 -7.42 8.25 19.15
C ALA A 98 -6.70 8.92 20.35
N ALA A 99 -6.62 8.23 21.49
CA ALA A 99 -5.87 8.69 22.66
C ALA A 99 -4.36 8.74 22.40
N ALA A 100 -3.80 7.71 21.76
CA ALA A 100 -2.38 7.66 21.43
C ALA A 100 -1.98 8.74 20.43
N LEU A 101 -2.86 9.06 19.47
CA LEU A 101 -2.66 10.21 18.58
C LEU A 101 -2.57 11.52 19.36
N LEU A 102 -3.50 11.76 20.29
CA LEU A 102 -3.51 12.97 21.11
C LEU A 102 -2.23 13.10 21.95
N ASP A 103 -1.81 12.01 22.59
CA ASP A 103 -0.58 11.96 23.39
C ASP A 103 0.66 12.27 22.54
N GLU A 104 0.75 11.72 21.34
CA GLU A 104 1.84 12.01 20.42
C GLU A 104 1.83 13.46 19.94
N VAL A 105 0.65 14.00 19.59
CA VAL A 105 0.53 15.41 19.21
C VAL A 105 0.99 16.29 20.36
N ASN A 106 0.57 16.01 21.59
CA ASN A 106 1.00 16.74 22.78
C ASN A 106 2.51 16.60 23.02
N ARG A 107 3.07 15.41 22.84
CA ARG A 107 4.53 15.16 22.92
C ARG A 107 5.30 15.98 21.89
N LEU A 108 4.81 16.06 20.65
CA LEU A 108 5.41 16.84 19.58
C LEU A 108 5.29 18.36 19.82
N ARG A 109 4.16 18.82 20.38
CA ARG A 109 3.95 20.21 20.80
C ARG A 109 4.91 20.60 21.91
N PHE A 110 5.04 19.77 22.94
CA PHE A 110 5.99 19.98 24.03
C PHE A 110 7.44 20.07 23.53
N LYS A 111 7.84 19.19 22.60
CA LYS A 111 9.17 19.25 21.96
C LYS A 111 9.44 20.58 21.24
N ARG A 112 8.38 21.26 20.77
CA ARG A 112 8.45 22.56 20.08
C ARG A 112 8.24 23.75 21.03
N GLY A 113 8.17 23.53 22.34
CA GLY A 113 7.89 24.57 23.32
C GLY A 113 6.47 25.13 23.23
N MET A 114 5.52 24.34 22.71
CA MET A 114 4.10 24.70 22.64
C MET A 114 3.33 24.01 23.76
N ASP A 115 2.34 24.70 24.32
CA ASP A 115 1.45 24.13 25.33
C ASP A 115 0.68 22.91 24.77
N PRO A 116 0.40 21.89 25.58
CA PRO A 116 -0.43 20.76 25.17
C PRO A 116 -1.82 21.25 24.72
N LEU A 117 -2.48 20.45 23.88
CA LEU A 117 -3.88 20.68 23.55
C LEU A 117 -4.71 20.63 24.84
N GLY A 118 -5.57 21.61 25.03
CA GLY A 118 -6.37 21.73 26.26
C GLY A 118 -7.28 20.53 26.47
N ALA A 119 -7.69 20.29 27.73
CA ALA A 119 -8.52 19.15 28.13
C ALA A 119 -9.89 19.04 27.41
N GLY A 120 -10.31 20.09 26.71
CA GLY A 120 -11.51 20.09 25.87
C GLY A 120 -11.35 19.38 24.52
N VAL A 121 -10.11 19.13 24.06
CA VAL A 121 -9.86 18.45 22.78
C VAL A 121 -9.80 16.94 23.00
N LYS A 122 -10.81 16.23 22.51
CA LYS A 122 -10.83 14.77 22.52
C LYS A 122 -10.01 14.21 21.36
N GLY A 123 -9.36 13.07 21.59
CA GLY A 123 -8.60 12.37 20.56
C GLY A 123 -9.45 11.99 19.35
N ASP A 124 -10.73 11.65 19.54
CA ASP A 124 -11.62 11.22 18.45
C ASP A 124 -11.84 12.35 17.43
N VAL A 125 -12.10 13.57 17.93
CA VAL A 125 -12.26 14.76 17.08
C VAL A 125 -10.98 15.08 16.33
N LEU A 126 -9.82 14.88 16.97
CA LEU A 126 -8.52 15.06 16.34
C LEU A 126 -8.29 14.04 15.21
N LEU A 127 -8.69 12.78 15.43
CA LEU A 127 -8.55 11.72 14.44
C LEU A 127 -9.50 11.92 13.24
N GLU A 128 -10.74 12.33 13.50
CA GLU A 128 -11.73 12.63 12.45
C GLU A 128 -11.31 13.82 11.58
N GLY A 129 -10.72 14.85 12.18
CA GLY A 129 -10.24 16.04 11.48
C GLY A 129 -8.82 15.93 10.89
N ALA A 130 -8.11 14.83 11.16
CA ALA A 130 -6.72 14.69 10.72
C ALA A 130 -6.63 14.47 9.21
N LEU A 131 -5.77 15.27 8.56
CA LEU A 131 -5.41 15.09 7.16
C LEU A 131 -3.97 14.58 7.05
N VAL A 132 -3.76 13.65 6.13
CA VAL A 132 -2.42 13.16 5.76
C VAL A 132 -2.08 13.56 4.35
N GLN A 133 -0.81 13.92 4.18
CA GLN A 133 -0.23 14.14 2.87
C GLN A 133 0.21 12.79 2.30
N VAL A 134 -0.29 12.47 1.11
CA VAL A 134 0.07 11.23 0.41
C VAL A 134 0.67 11.56 -0.94
N ARG A 135 1.60 10.71 -1.35
CA ARG A 135 2.11 10.62 -2.71
C ARG A 135 1.13 9.79 -3.54
N VAL A 136 0.78 10.30 -4.72
CA VAL A 136 -0.10 9.64 -5.68
C VAL A 136 0.72 9.24 -6.90
N CYS A 137 0.74 7.94 -7.18
CA CYS A 137 1.45 7.33 -8.31
C CYS A 137 0.43 6.65 -9.23
N LEU A 138 0.22 7.18 -10.43
CA LEU A 138 -0.69 6.58 -11.41
C LEU A 138 -0.24 5.16 -11.79
N VAL A 139 -1.19 4.24 -11.95
CA VAL A 139 -0.91 2.86 -12.41
C VAL A 139 -0.75 2.81 -13.94
N GLY A 140 -1.42 3.73 -14.64
CA GLY A 140 -1.43 3.82 -16.11
C GLY A 140 -0.65 5.03 -16.66
N ARG A 141 -1.04 5.48 -17.86
CA ARG A 141 -0.47 6.69 -18.49
C ARG A 141 -1.18 7.94 -17.97
N GLY A 142 -0.50 9.09 -18.09
CA GLY A 142 -1.03 10.41 -17.76
C GLY A 142 -0.33 11.03 -16.55
N ALA A 143 -0.83 12.20 -16.14
CA ALA A 143 -0.51 12.88 -14.90
C ALA A 143 -1.79 13.53 -14.36
N PRO A 144 -2.04 13.52 -13.04
CA PRO A 144 -3.12 14.31 -12.47
C PRO A 144 -2.81 15.80 -12.52
N ASP A 145 -3.84 16.62 -12.71
CA ASP A 145 -3.76 18.07 -12.58
C ASP A 145 -3.90 18.53 -11.12
N ASP A 146 -3.56 19.79 -10.87
CA ASP A 146 -3.84 20.46 -9.61
C ASP A 146 -5.36 20.48 -9.34
N LEU A 147 -5.74 20.25 -8.07
CA LEU A 147 -7.13 20.16 -7.62
C LEU A 147 -7.93 19.00 -8.27
N ALA A 148 -7.26 17.98 -8.81
CA ALA A 148 -7.91 16.75 -9.21
C ALA A 148 -8.60 16.07 -8.01
N VAL A 149 -9.75 15.45 -8.27
CA VAL A 149 -10.59 14.82 -7.24
C VAL A 149 -10.13 13.38 -7.03
N VAL A 150 -9.96 13.00 -5.76
CA VAL A 150 -9.58 11.64 -5.37
C VAL A 150 -10.79 10.88 -4.84
N TYR A 151 -11.05 9.70 -5.40
CA TYR A 151 -12.15 8.83 -5.05
C TYR A 151 -11.67 7.51 -4.46
N ALA A 152 -12.39 7.01 -3.46
CA ALA A 152 -12.25 5.64 -2.97
C ALA A 152 -12.71 4.63 -4.03
N VAL A 153 -12.02 3.49 -4.07
CA VAL A 153 -12.30 2.38 -4.98
C VAL A 153 -12.88 1.21 -4.16
N GLY A 154 -13.91 0.55 -4.69
CA GLY A 154 -14.49 -0.63 -4.04
C GLY A 154 -13.61 -1.87 -4.21
N ASP A 155 -13.83 -2.91 -3.40
CA ASP A 155 -13.01 -4.13 -3.42
C ASP A 155 -12.99 -4.81 -4.80
N GLU A 156 -14.16 -4.97 -5.43
CA GLU A 156 -14.30 -5.58 -6.75
C GLU A 156 -13.55 -4.79 -7.83
N GLU A 157 -13.72 -3.47 -7.81
CA GLU A 157 -13.10 -2.55 -8.75
C GLU A 157 -11.57 -2.50 -8.56
N ALA A 158 -11.10 -2.54 -7.31
CA ALA A 158 -9.67 -2.59 -7.00
C ALA A 158 -9.02 -3.88 -7.54
N LEU A 159 -9.72 -5.01 -7.45
CA LEU A 159 -9.27 -6.27 -8.04
C LEU A 159 -9.22 -6.20 -9.58
N GLN A 160 -10.22 -5.58 -10.22
CA GLN A 160 -10.23 -5.36 -11.66
C GLN A 160 -9.01 -4.53 -12.11
N TRP A 161 -8.71 -3.42 -11.41
CA TRP A 161 -7.53 -2.60 -11.69
C TRP A 161 -6.21 -3.36 -11.48
N LYS A 162 -6.12 -4.15 -10.42
CA LYS A 162 -4.95 -5.02 -10.17
C LYS A 162 -4.73 -5.99 -11.33
N ASN A 163 -5.81 -6.62 -11.80
CA ASN A 163 -5.76 -7.59 -12.90
C ASN A 163 -5.39 -6.90 -14.22
N ALA A 164 -6.01 -5.77 -14.55
CA ALA A 164 -5.70 -4.98 -15.75
C ALA A 164 -4.22 -4.55 -15.78
N ALA A 165 -3.71 -4.02 -14.67
CA ALA A 165 -2.32 -3.62 -14.53
C ALA A 165 -1.34 -4.80 -14.66
N ALA A 166 -1.71 -5.98 -14.16
CA ALA A 166 -0.91 -7.20 -14.30
C ALA A 166 -0.86 -7.70 -15.75
N GLN A 167 -1.99 -7.62 -16.48
CA GLN A 167 -2.03 -8.00 -17.89
C GLN A 167 -1.20 -7.08 -18.75
N ARG A 168 -1.25 -5.76 -18.52
CA ARG A 168 -0.41 -4.79 -19.24
C ARG A 168 1.09 -5.11 -19.16
N LYS A 169 1.56 -5.57 -17.99
CA LYS A 169 2.96 -6.01 -17.81
C LYS A 169 3.31 -7.26 -18.63
N LYS A 170 2.36 -8.15 -18.86
CA LYS A 170 2.54 -9.38 -19.66
C LYS A 170 2.44 -9.08 -21.17
N THR A 171 1.49 -8.25 -21.57
CA THR A 171 1.16 -7.94 -22.97
C THR A 171 2.10 -6.90 -23.59
N GLY A 172 3.06 -6.36 -22.83
CA GLY A 172 4.20 -5.59 -23.38
C GLY A 172 5.01 -6.31 -24.47
N ASN A 173 4.68 -7.57 -24.77
CA ASN A 173 5.25 -8.41 -25.83
C ASN A 173 4.28 -8.76 -26.99
N GLY A 174 3.17 -8.04 -27.16
CA GLY A 174 2.45 -7.98 -28.45
C GLY A 174 1.47 -9.11 -28.81
N MET A 175 1.11 -10.02 -27.91
CA MET A 175 0.01 -10.97 -28.15
C MET A 175 -0.96 -10.98 -26.97
N ALA A 176 -2.18 -10.49 -27.18
CA ALA A 176 -3.27 -10.52 -26.21
C ALA A 176 -4.14 -11.77 -26.45
N VAL A 177 -4.36 -12.56 -25.41
CA VAL A 177 -5.37 -13.64 -25.35
C VAL A 177 -6.21 -13.41 -24.10
N ASP A 178 -7.52 -13.41 -24.31
CA ASP A 178 -8.64 -13.28 -23.37
C ASP A 178 -8.79 -11.95 -22.61
N ASN A 179 -10.05 -11.50 -22.58
CA ASN A 179 -10.49 -10.10 -22.54
C ASN A 179 -11.08 -9.75 -21.16
N PRO A 180 -10.26 -9.43 -20.14
CA PRO A 180 -10.75 -8.72 -18.96
C PRO A 180 -11.19 -7.30 -19.36
N PRO A 181 -12.04 -6.63 -18.55
CA PRO A 181 -12.45 -5.26 -18.82
C PRO A 181 -11.21 -4.38 -19.01
N ASP A 182 -11.16 -3.69 -20.13
CA ASP A 182 -10.01 -2.88 -20.52
C ASP A 182 -9.84 -1.72 -19.54
N GLU A 183 -8.61 -1.24 -19.33
CA GLU A 183 -8.32 -0.07 -18.49
C GLU A 183 -9.21 1.12 -18.89
N THR A 184 -9.48 1.22 -20.19
CA THR A 184 -10.35 2.22 -20.82
C THR A 184 -11.79 2.18 -20.30
N GLU A 185 -12.37 1.00 -20.14
CA GLU A 185 -13.77 0.85 -19.68
C GLU A 185 -13.90 1.26 -18.21
N LEU A 186 -12.99 0.76 -17.36
CA LEU A 186 -12.94 1.11 -15.94
C LEU A 186 -12.71 2.61 -15.72
N SER A 187 -11.96 3.25 -16.63
CA SER A 187 -11.70 4.67 -16.59
C SER A 187 -12.89 5.55 -16.96
N SER A 188 -13.84 5.05 -17.76
CA SER A 188 -15.02 5.80 -18.18
C SER A 188 -16.07 5.98 -17.06
N ILE A 189 -16.02 5.11 -16.05
CA ILE A 189 -17.00 5.11 -14.95
C ILE A 189 -16.61 6.16 -13.90
N VAL A 190 -17.39 7.23 -13.84
CA VAL A 190 -17.26 8.31 -12.85
C VAL A 190 -17.91 7.88 -11.53
N PRO A 191 -17.14 7.80 -10.42
CA PRO A 191 -17.72 7.47 -9.12
C PRO A 191 -18.64 8.59 -8.60
N PRO A 192 -19.65 8.24 -7.78
CA PRO A 192 -20.51 9.24 -7.14
C PRO A 192 -19.70 10.13 -6.17
N PRO A 193 -20.17 11.37 -5.89
CA PRO A 193 -19.46 12.33 -5.05
C PRO A 193 -19.28 11.87 -3.60
N GLU A 194 -20.13 10.96 -3.11
CA GLU A 194 -20.01 10.36 -1.77
C GLU A 194 -18.71 9.56 -1.58
N LYS A 195 -18.10 9.10 -2.68
CA LYS A 195 -16.82 8.37 -2.67
C LYS A 195 -15.61 9.30 -2.68
N ILE A 196 -15.78 10.62 -2.65
CA ILE A 196 -14.65 11.55 -2.60
C ILE A 196 -13.93 11.39 -1.27
N VAL A 197 -12.62 11.09 -1.32
CA VAL A 197 -11.77 10.93 -0.14
C VAL A 197 -10.66 11.97 -0.06
N GLY A 198 -10.53 12.86 -1.04
CA GLY A 198 -9.53 13.91 -0.98
C GLY A 198 -9.34 14.65 -2.28
N TYR A 199 -8.32 15.49 -2.30
CA TYR A 199 -7.98 16.32 -3.44
C TYR A 199 -6.47 16.33 -3.65
N VAL A 200 -6.05 16.39 -4.91
CA VAL A 200 -4.68 16.64 -5.30
C VAL A 200 -4.34 18.10 -5.02
N THR A 201 -3.27 18.34 -4.28
CA THR A 201 -2.78 19.70 -3.98
C THR A 201 -1.78 20.17 -5.02
N SER A 202 -0.92 19.26 -5.50
CA SER A 202 0.02 19.52 -6.59
C SER A 202 0.18 18.28 -7.46
N GLY A 203 -0.15 18.39 -8.74
CA GLY A 203 -0.04 17.33 -9.73
C GLY A 203 0.83 17.77 -10.90
N ASN A 204 1.80 16.95 -11.30
CA ASN A 204 2.62 17.22 -12.48
C ASN A 204 3.20 15.93 -13.09
N PHE A 205 3.65 16.00 -14.34
CA PHE A 205 4.45 14.95 -14.93
C PHE A 205 5.91 15.05 -14.46
N SER A 206 6.43 14.00 -13.83
CA SER A 206 7.83 13.96 -13.41
C SER A 206 8.72 13.46 -14.55
N LEU A 207 9.56 14.34 -15.09
CA LEU A 207 10.53 13.99 -16.13
C LEU A 207 11.59 12.99 -15.65
N SER A 208 11.97 13.05 -14.37
CA SER A 208 12.97 12.15 -13.79
C SER A 208 12.43 10.74 -13.57
N LEU A 209 11.13 10.62 -13.25
CA LEU A 209 10.48 9.32 -13.08
C LEU A 209 9.85 8.79 -14.38
N GLY A 210 9.68 9.65 -15.39
CA GLY A 210 9.00 9.31 -16.64
C GLY A 210 7.52 8.97 -16.46
N GLN A 211 6.89 9.46 -15.37
CA GLN A 211 5.50 9.17 -15.04
C GLN A 211 4.82 10.33 -14.33
N GLY A 212 3.48 10.34 -14.37
CA GLY A 212 2.66 11.26 -13.60
C GLY A 212 2.87 11.09 -12.11
N HIS A 213 3.06 12.20 -11.42
CA HIS A 213 3.32 12.24 -9.99
C HIS A 213 2.51 13.36 -9.35
N ALA A 214 1.83 13.05 -8.26
CA ALA A 214 1.04 14.04 -7.54
C ALA A 214 1.16 13.90 -6.03
N ILE A 215 0.84 14.97 -5.34
CA ILE A 215 0.70 15.05 -3.90
C ILE A 215 -0.76 15.38 -3.61
N ALA A 216 -1.37 14.61 -2.71
CA ALA A 216 -2.76 14.78 -2.31
C ALA A 216 -2.90 14.86 -0.79
N ALA A 217 -4.03 15.40 -0.35
CA ALA A 217 -4.44 15.41 1.05
C ALA A 217 -5.69 14.55 1.21
N LEU A 218 -5.64 13.56 2.12
CA LEU A 218 -6.76 12.68 2.45
C LEU A 218 -7.03 12.71 3.96
N PRO A 219 -8.29 12.52 4.40
CA PRO A 219 -8.60 12.20 5.78
C PRO A 219 -7.86 10.93 6.20
N LEU A 220 -7.27 10.98 7.38
CA LEU A 220 -6.47 9.89 7.91
C LEU A 220 -7.29 8.61 8.10
N ALA A 221 -8.54 8.73 8.54
CA ALA A 221 -9.49 7.62 8.63
C ALA A 221 -9.68 6.90 7.28
N LYS A 222 -9.81 7.66 6.18
CA LYS A 222 -9.97 7.11 4.83
C LYS A 222 -8.72 6.41 4.33
N TYR A 223 -7.53 6.94 4.64
CA TYR A 223 -6.29 6.26 4.32
C TYR A 223 -6.22 4.87 4.97
N PHE A 224 -6.66 4.72 6.21
CA PHE A 224 -6.69 3.42 6.89
C PHE A 224 -7.70 2.43 6.30
N GLU A 225 -8.90 2.90 5.93
CA GLU A 225 -9.86 2.05 5.22
C GLU A 225 -9.24 1.46 3.95
N LEU A 226 -8.47 2.27 3.20
CA LEU A 226 -7.77 1.84 1.99
C LEU A 226 -6.58 0.91 2.28
N GLN A 227 -5.86 1.10 3.39
CA GLN A 227 -4.82 0.16 3.82
C GLN A 227 -5.40 -1.20 4.21
N GLN A 228 -6.47 -1.23 5.00
CA GLN A 228 -7.14 -2.48 5.37
C GLN A 228 -7.68 -3.22 4.13
N GLN A 229 -8.20 -2.47 3.15
CA GLN A 229 -8.59 -3.03 1.85
C GLN A 229 -7.39 -3.63 1.11
N ASP A 230 -6.26 -2.94 1.05
CA ASP A 230 -5.03 -3.45 0.43
C ASP A 230 -4.53 -4.73 1.10
N GLU A 231 -4.52 -4.79 2.44
CA GLU A 231 -4.15 -5.99 3.19
C GLU A 231 -5.08 -7.16 2.87
N ARG A 232 -6.41 -6.93 2.90
CA ARG A 232 -7.43 -7.93 2.61
C ARG A 232 -7.32 -8.49 1.19
N LEU A 233 -7.03 -7.64 0.21
CA LEU A 233 -7.02 -8.01 -1.22
C LEU A 233 -5.60 -8.25 -1.78
N SER A 234 -4.57 -8.01 -0.97
CA SER A 234 -3.15 -8.05 -1.34
C SER A 234 -2.88 -7.27 -2.63
N LEU A 235 -3.30 -6.00 -2.72
CA LEU A 235 -3.19 -5.20 -3.96
C LEU A 235 -1.76 -4.74 -4.25
N GLY A 236 -0.90 -4.74 -3.22
CA GLY A 236 0.48 -4.25 -3.29
C GLY A 236 0.57 -2.73 -3.11
N GLY A 237 -0.40 -2.15 -2.39
CA GLY A 237 -0.49 -0.74 -2.06
C GLY A 237 -1.94 -0.24 -2.14
N PRO A 238 -2.36 0.68 -1.25
CA PRO A 238 -3.70 1.26 -1.26
C PRO A 238 -4.02 1.93 -2.60
N MET A 239 -5.22 1.67 -3.12
CA MET A 239 -5.61 2.06 -4.48
C MET A 239 -6.79 3.03 -4.48
N ILE A 240 -6.70 4.04 -5.34
CA ILE A 240 -7.66 5.12 -5.49
C ILE A 240 -7.95 5.39 -6.97
N LYS A 241 -9.01 6.15 -7.24
CA LYS A 241 -9.29 6.75 -8.53
C LYS A 241 -9.04 8.26 -8.47
N VAL A 242 -8.46 8.82 -9.52
CA VAL A 242 -8.19 10.25 -9.65
C VAL A 242 -8.86 10.76 -10.92
N ARG A 243 -9.57 11.88 -10.82
CA ARG A 243 -10.23 12.53 -11.96
C ARG A 243 -9.89 14.01 -11.97
N ASP A 244 -9.41 14.49 -13.10
CA ASP A 244 -9.15 15.91 -13.28
C ASP A 244 -10.47 16.67 -13.38
N ARG A 245 -10.51 17.91 -12.89
CA ARG A 245 -11.72 18.75 -12.82
C ARG A 245 -12.40 18.99 -14.18
N HIS A 246 -11.62 18.96 -15.26
CA HIS A 246 -12.07 19.19 -16.63
C HIS A 246 -12.26 17.89 -17.43
N GLU A 247 -11.90 16.74 -16.86
CA GLU A 247 -11.99 15.45 -17.52
C GLU A 247 -13.12 14.59 -16.94
N THR A 248 -13.66 13.71 -17.78
CA THR A 248 -14.58 12.63 -17.38
C THR A 248 -13.85 11.32 -17.10
N ILE A 249 -12.56 11.25 -17.44
CA ILE A 249 -11.75 10.05 -17.35
C ILE A 249 -11.19 9.92 -15.93
N CYS A 250 -11.50 8.80 -15.27
CA CYS A 250 -10.95 8.43 -13.98
C CYS A 250 -9.73 7.52 -14.17
N ARG A 251 -8.58 7.87 -13.60
CA ARG A 251 -7.35 7.07 -13.68
C ARG A 251 -7.08 6.41 -12.33
N ALA A 252 -6.70 5.12 -12.35
CA ALA A 252 -6.30 4.44 -11.11
C ALA A 252 -4.89 4.89 -10.66
N ALA A 253 -4.73 5.05 -9.35
CA ALA A 253 -3.47 5.43 -8.74
C ALA A 253 -3.25 4.64 -7.44
N ARG A 254 -1.97 4.45 -7.09
CA ARG A 254 -1.53 3.96 -5.79
C ARG A 254 -1.11 5.13 -4.93
N ILE A 255 -1.34 5.00 -3.63
CA ILE A 255 -0.91 6.01 -2.66
C ILE A 255 0.10 5.46 -1.66
N SER A 256 1.01 6.34 -1.23
CA SER A 256 1.92 6.08 -0.12
C SER A 256 2.09 7.36 0.71
N LEU A 257 2.35 7.24 2.01
CA LEU A 257 2.67 8.40 2.84
C LEU A 257 3.98 9.07 2.36
N VAL A 258 4.03 10.41 2.46
CA VAL A 258 5.21 11.23 2.09
C VAL A 258 6.22 11.28 3.24
#